data_AF-A0A7C1UWA4-F1
#
_entry.id   AF-A0A7C1UWA4-F1
#
_cell.length_a   1.000
_cell.length_b   1.000
_cell.length_c   1.000
_cell.angle_alpha   90.00
_cell.angle_beta   90.00
_cell.angle_gamma   90.00
#
_symmetry.space_group_name_H-M   'P 1'
#
loop_
_entity.id
_entity.type
_entity.pdbx_description
1 polymer ?
#
loop_
_entity_poly.entity_id
_entity_poly.type
_entity_poly.pdbx_seq_one_letter_code
_entity_poly.pdbx_strand_id
1 'polypeptide(L)' 'MTIFELLGNELAIKSANNIRKLRKKGITIRKTADVIIATYCIENKIPLLFTDKDFSPFVKHLRLHSVC' A
#
# COMPACT_ATOMS: atom_id res chain seq x y z
N MET A 1 -11.38 19.05 10.46
CA MET A 1 -10.71 18.36 9.34
C MET A 1 -9.48 17.69 9.91
N THR A 2 -9.33 16.38 9.75
CA THR A 2 -8.15 15.65 10.23
C THR A 2 -7.20 15.46 9.05
N ILE A 3 -5.92 15.77 9.23
CA ILE A 3 -4.87 15.62 8.22
C ILE A 3 -3.94 14.51 8.69
N PHE A 4 -3.60 13.59 7.79
CA PHE A 4 -2.67 12.50 8.06
C PHE A 4 -1.43 12.65 7.18
N GLU A 5 -0.26 12.49 7.79
CA GLU A 5 0.99 12.36 7.06
C GLU A 5 1.11 10.92 6.53
N LEU A 6 0.86 10.74 5.24
CA LEU A 6 0.90 9.43 4.58
C LEU A 6 2.32 8.95 4.27
N LEU A 7 3.28 9.88 4.21
CA LEU A 7 4.67 9.60 3.86
C LEU A 7 5.62 10.33 4.80
N GLY A 8 6.22 9.56 5.72
CA GLY A 8 7.38 9.97 6.49
C GLY A 8 8.56 9.03 6.23
N ASN A 9 9.73 9.30 6.81
CA ASN A 9 10.96 8.53 6.59
C ASN A 9 10.76 7.01 6.76
N GLU A 10 10.08 6.58 7.83
CA GLU A 10 9.85 5.16 8.09
C GLU A 10 8.89 4.53 7.06
N LEU A 11 7.79 5.21 6.75
CA LEU A 11 6.81 4.74 5.75
C LEU A 11 7.39 4.71 4.34
N ALA A 12 8.32 5.60 4.00
CA ALA A 12 9.04 5.58 2.73
C ALA A 12 9.86 4.28 2.58
N ILE A 13 10.58 3.88 3.64
CA ILE A 13 11.36 2.63 3.66
C ILE A 13 10.41 1.42 3.55
N LYS A 14 9.32 1.41 4.31
CA LYS A 14 8.31 0.34 4.27
C LYS A 14 7.65 0.23 2.89
N SER A 15 7.33 1.35 2.26
CA SER A 15 6.77 1.40 0.91
C SER A 15 7.73 0.79 -0.11
N ALA A 16 9.01 1.15 -0.06
CA ALA A 16 10.03 0.55 -0.91
C ALA A 16 10.16 -0.97 -0.68
N ASN A 17 10.07 -1.43 0.57
CA ASN A 17 10.09 -2.85 0.90
C ASN A 17 8.86 -3.60 0.38
N ASN A 18 7.68 -2.99 0.40
CA ASN A 18 6.46 -3.56 -0.16
C ASN A 18 6.57 -3.71 -1.69
N ILE A 19 7.12 -2.72 -2.40
CA ILE A 19 7.45 -2.86 -3.84
C ILE A 19 8.40 -4.05 -4.05
N ARG A 20 9.49 -4.15 -3.29
CA ARG A 20 10.46 -5.26 -3.45
C ARG A 20 9.80 -6.62 -3.21
N LYS A 21 8.92 -6.74 -2.21
CA LYS A 21 8.17 -7.98 -1.94
C LYS A 21 7.27 -8.37 -3.11
N LEU A 22 6.56 -7.42 -3.71
CA LEU A 22 5.70 -7.67 -4.87
C LEU A 22 6.52 -8.01 -6.13
N ARG A 23 7.65 -7.31 -6.36
CA ARG A 23 8.54 -7.59 -7.50
C ARG A 23 9.16 -8.98 -7.43
N LYS A 24 9.51 -9.47 -6.23
CA LYS A 24 9.95 -10.88 -6.04
C LYS A 24 8.89 -11.92 -6.43
N LYS A 25 7.62 -11.51 -6.54
CA LYS A 25 6.50 -12.34 -7.01
C LYS A 25 6.14 -12.08 -8.49
N GLY A 26 6.95 -11.32 -9.22
CA GLY A 26 6.69 -10.94 -10.61
C GLY A 26 5.65 -9.82 -10.77
N ILE A 27 5.25 -9.15 -9.70
CA ILE A 27 4.24 -8.08 -9.72
C ILE A 27 4.91 -6.72 -9.70
N THR A 28 4.59 -5.88 -10.68
CA THR A 28 5.08 -4.49 -10.76
C THR A 28 3.93 -3.52 -10.54
N ILE A 29 4.03 -2.69 -9.49
CA ILE A 29 3.10 -1.59 -9.23
C ILE A 29 3.61 -0.36 -9.98
N ARG A 30 2.72 0.31 -10.73
CA ARG A 30 3.09 1.41 -11.63
C ARG A 30 3.08 2.79 -10.97
N LYS A 31 2.31 2.96 -9.90
CA LYS A 31 2.12 4.25 -9.22
C LYS A 31 2.73 4.20 -7.82
N THR A 32 3.70 5.08 -7.54
CA THR A 32 4.31 5.19 -6.21
C THR A 32 3.29 5.61 -5.15
N ALA A 33 2.33 6.48 -5.50
CA ALA A 33 1.27 6.92 -4.59
C ALA A 33 0.43 5.75 -4.05
N ASP A 34 0.06 4.78 -4.88
CA ASP A 34 -0.72 3.61 -4.46
C ASP A 34 0.06 2.77 -3.44
N VAL A 35 1.37 2.64 -3.61
CA VAL A 35 2.23 1.94 -2.66
C VAL A 35 2.24 2.67 -1.32
N ILE A 36 2.34 4.01 -1.33
CA ILE A 36 2.35 4.83 -0.12
C ILE A 36 1.02 4.70 0.62
N ILE A 37 -0.09 4.87 -0.09
CA ILE A 37 -1.45 4.76 0.47
C ILE A 37 -1.67 3.36 1.05
N ALA A 38 -1.38 2.31 0.28
CA ALA A 38 -1.53 0.94 0.74
C ALA A 38 -0.65 0.62 1.95
N THR A 39 0.59 1.12 1.96
CA THR A 39 1.52 0.92 3.07
C THR A 39 1.00 1.60 4.33
N TYR A 40 0.55 2.85 4.24
CA TYR A 40 -0.06 3.54 5.37
C TYR A 40 -1.26 2.76 5.94
N CYS A 41 -2.16 2.30 5.08
CA CYS A 41 -3.32 1.50 5.48
C CYS A 41 -2.93 0.17 6.13
N ILE A 42 -1.94 -0.54 5.60
CA ILE A 42 -1.43 -1.80 6.18
C ILE A 42 -0.85 -1.56 7.58
N GLU A 43 0.03 -0.57 7.73
CA GLU A 43 0.72 -0.30 8.99
C GLU A 43 -0.24 0.16 10.09
N ASN A 44 -1.26 0.94 9.72
CA ASN A 44 -2.27 1.44 10.66
C ASN A 44 -3.50 0.51 10.78
N LYS A 45 -3.52 -0.62 10.06
CA LYS A 45 -4.65 -1.57 10.00
C LYS A 45 -5.98 -0.92 9.58
N ILE A 46 -5.91 0.11 8.73
CA ILE A 46 -7.07 0.83 8.22
C ILE A 46 -7.51 0.17 6.91
N PRO A 47 -8.77 -0.25 6.77
CA PRO A 47 -9.30 -0.72 5.50
C PRO A 47 -9.27 0.36 4.43
N LEU A 48 -8.91 0.01 3.20
CA LEU A 48 -8.91 0.91 2.06
C LEU A 48 -10.11 0.64 1.16
N LEU A 49 -10.90 1.68 0.88
CA LEU A 49 -11.93 1.67 -0.16
C LEU A 49 -11.27 2.01 -1.50
N PHE A 50 -11.37 1.12 -2.49
CA PHE A 50 -10.79 1.36 -3.81
C PHE A 50 -11.56 0.63 -4.92
N THR A 51 -11.53 1.21 -6.11
CA THR A 51 -11.96 0.56 -7.36
C THR A 51 -10.79 0.26 -8.30
N ASP A 52 -9.62 0.86 -8.05
CA ASP A 52 -8.40 0.62 -8.83
C ASP A 52 -7.83 -0.77 -8.51
N LYS A 53 -7.77 -1.63 -9.54
CA LYS A 53 -7.28 -3.01 -9.42
C LYS A 53 -5.81 -3.06 -9.01
N ASP A 54 -5.05 -1.98 -9.16
CA ASP A 54 -3.65 -1.88 -8.74
C ASP A 54 -3.46 -2.08 -7.21
N PHE A 55 -4.52 -1.96 -6.39
CA PHE A 55 -4.49 -2.31 -4.96
C PHE A 55 -4.68 -3.80 -4.66
N SER A 56 -5.21 -4.60 -5.60
CA SER A 56 -5.49 -6.04 -5.41
C SER A 56 -4.25 -6.85 -4.97
N PRO A 57 -3.03 -6.61 -5.51
CA PRO A 57 -1.83 -7.28 -5.05
C PRO A 57 -1.51 -7.03 -3.57
N PHE A 58 -1.83 -5.86 -3.04
CA PHE A 58 -1.60 -5.53 -1.63
C PHE A 58 -2.54 -6.31 -0.71
N VAL A 59 -3.79 -6.50 -1.13
CA VAL A 59 -4.74 -7.38 -0.42
C VAL A 59 -4.24 -8.81 -0.44
N LYS A 60 -3.91 -9.33 -1.62
CA LYS A 60 -3.51 -10.74 -1.82
C LYS A 60 -2.19 -11.11 -1.15
N HIS A 61 -1.23 -10.20 -1.08
CA HIS A 61 0.14 -10.53 -0.67
C HIS A 61 0.66 -9.75 0.54
N LEU A 62 0.06 -8.61 0.88
CA LEU A 62 0.58 -7.70 1.90
C LEU A 62 -0.45 -7.40 3.01
N ARG A 63 -1.57 -8.14 3.04
CA ARG A 63 -2.61 -8.07 4.08
C ARG A 63 -3.29 -6.70 4.18
N LEU A 64 -3.38 -5.97 3.09
CA LEU A 64 -4.26 -4.80 3.03
C LEU A 64 -5.71 -5.26 3.18
N HIS A 65 -6.44 -4.69 4.14
CA HIS A 65 -7.88 -4.90 4.23
C HIS A 65 -8.58 -4.01 3.21
N SER A 66 -9.44 -4.59 2.38
CA SER A 66 -10.31 -3.84 1.47
C SER A 66 -11.69 -3.69 2.06
N VAL A 67 -12.33 -2.55 1.82
CA VAL A 67 -13.77 -2.35 1.97
C VAL A 67 -14.38 -2.16 0.58
N CYS A 68 -15.51 -2.82 0.34
CA CYS A 68 -16.24 -2.79 -0.93
C CYS A 68 -17.08 -1.52 -1.06
#